data_AF-A0A357IDJ8-F1
#
_entry.id   AF-A0A357IDJ8-F1
#
_cell.length_a   1.000
_cell.length_b   1.000
_cell.length_c   1.000
_cell.angle_alpha   90.00
_cell.angle_beta   90.00
_cell.angle_gamma   90.00
#
_symmetry.space_group_name_H-M   'P 1'
#
loop_
_entity.id
_entity.type
_entity.pdbx_description
1 polymer ?
#
loop_
_entity_poly.entity_id
_entity_poly.type
_entity_poly.pdbx_seq_one_letter_code
_entity_poly.pdbx_strand_id
1 'polypeptide(L)'
;PADDLTDPSPATTFSHLDATLVLSRNIAELGIYPAVDPLDSTSRQLDAQIIGEEHYGVARDVQGVLQRYKELQDIIAILGMDELSDEDKQVVGRARRMQRFLSQPFHVAEVFTGSPGKYVSLKDTIAGFKGILEGQYDDLPEQAFYMVGSIDEAIEKAKTLS
;
A
#
# COMPACT_ATOMS: atom_id res chain seq x y z
N PRO A 1 7.94 4.96 21.90
CA PRO A 1 8.78 3.83 22.37
C PRO A 1 7.89 2.60 22.60
N ALA A 2 8.38 1.36 22.41
CA ALA A 2 7.55 0.16 22.52
C ALA A 2 6.31 0.14 21.60
N ASP A 3 6.44 0.67 20.37
CA ASP A 3 5.35 0.76 19.39
C ASP A 3 4.12 1.60 19.86
N ASP A 4 4.25 2.38 20.95
CA ASP A 4 3.23 3.30 21.46
C ASP A 4 3.38 4.70 20.85
N LEU A 5 2.42 5.06 19.99
CA LEU A 5 2.30 6.37 19.34
C LEU A 5 1.63 7.42 20.23
N THR A 6 1.02 7.02 21.34
CA THR A 6 0.38 7.93 22.31
C THR A 6 1.35 8.49 23.35
N ASP A 7 2.60 8.01 23.33
CA ASP A 7 3.67 8.57 24.15
C ASP A 7 3.82 10.09 23.89
N PRO A 8 3.98 10.91 24.94
CA PRO A 8 4.05 12.37 24.78
C PRO A 8 5.22 12.85 23.92
N SER A 9 6.30 12.07 23.79
CA SER A 9 7.46 12.43 22.99
C SER A 9 7.21 12.39 21.46
N PRO A 10 6.67 11.31 20.85
CA PRO A 10 6.25 11.34 19.45
C PRO A 10 5.06 12.26 19.22
N ALA A 11 4.07 12.31 20.14
CA ALA A 11 2.88 13.15 19.98
C ALA A 11 3.22 14.64 19.83
N THR A 12 4.15 15.15 20.64
CA THR A 12 4.60 16.55 20.54
C THR A 12 5.35 16.79 19.22
N THR A 13 6.19 15.84 18.82
CA THR A 13 6.99 15.94 17.59
C THR A 13 6.10 16.01 16.34
N PHE A 14 5.03 15.22 16.27
CA PHE A 14 4.11 15.19 15.12
C PHE A 14 3.45 16.53 14.83
N SER A 15 3.16 17.34 15.86
CA SER A 15 2.53 18.65 15.67
C SER A 15 3.39 19.63 14.86
N HIS A 16 4.71 19.42 14.84
CA HIS A 16 5.69 20.26 14.16
C HIS A 16 6.10 19.73 12.78
N LEU A 17 5.63 18.54 12.37
CA LEU A 17 6.02 17.92 11.11
C LEU A 17 4.97 18.18 10.02
N ASP A 18 5.44 18.46 8.80
CA ASP A 18 4.59 18.61 7.62
C ASP A 18 4.19 17.27 6.98
N ALA A 19 4.94 16.21 7.30
CA ALA A 19 4.64 14.83 6.92
C ALA A 19 5.12 13.87 8.01
N THR A 20 4.31 12.85 8.26
CA THR A 20 4.58 11.77 9.21
C THR A 20 4.55 10.44 8.47
N LEU A 21 5.66 9.72 8.50
CA LEU A 21 5.73 8.34 8.00
C LEU A 21 5.79 7.41 9.21
N VAL A 22 4.71 6.66 9.41
CA VAL A 22 4.61 5.68 10.49
C VAL A 22 5.08 4.33 9.96
N LEU A 23 6.05 3.73 10.64
CA LEU A 23 6.53 2.38 10.32
C LEU A 23 5.90 1.38 11.27
N SER A 24 5.32 0.30 10.74
CA SER A 24 4.54 -0.67 11.48
C SER A 24 5.19 -2.06 11.48
N ARG A 25 5.31 -2.66 12.66
CA ARG A 25 5.79 -4.03 12.82
C ARG A 25 4.88 -5.03 12.11
N ASN A 26 3.57 -4.84 12.22
CA ASN A 26 2.58 -5.74 11.59
C ASN A 26 2.76 -5.81 10.08
N ILE A 27 3.14 -4.69 9.43
CA ILE A 27 3.39 -4.65 7.98
C ILE A 27 4.72 -5.33 7.63
N ALA A 28 5.74 -5.13 8.47
CA ALA A 28 7.04 -5.79 8.29
C ALA A 28 6.93 -7.33 8.41
N GLU A 29 6.08 -7.84 9.31
CA GLU A 29 5.80 -9.27 9.49
C GLU A 29 5.12 -9.90 8.26
N LEU A 30 4.40 -9.11 7.46
CA LEU A 30 3.86 -9.53 6.16
C LEU A 30 4.92 -9.55 5.04
N GLY A 31 6.17 -9.22 5.35
CA GLY A 31 7.28 -9.15 4.41
C GLY A 31 7.25 -7.92 3.50
N ILE A 32 6.45 -6.90 3.82
CA ILE A 32 6.26 -5.70 3.00
C ILE A 32 7.29 -4.66 3.41
N TYR A 33 8.15 -4.27 2.47
CA TYR A 33 9.19 -3.26 2.68
C TYR A 33 9.11 -2.18 1.58
N PRO A 34 9.11 -0.88 1.94
CA PRO A 34 9.19 -0.36 3.31
C PRO A 34 7.91 -0.62 4.12
N ALA A 35 8.05 -0.84 5.42
CA ALA A 35 6.94 -1.18 6.31
C ALA A 35 6.11 0.04 6.75
N VAL A 36 5.77 0.91 5.79
CA VAL A 36 4.98 2.13 6.01
C VAL A 36 3.52 1.78 6.21
N ASP A 37 2.90 2.31 7.27
CA ASP A 37 1.46 2.24 7.47
C ASP A 37 0.75 3.32 6.64
N PRO A 38 0.00 2.97 5.58
CA PRO A 38 -0.61 3.94 4.69
C PRO A 38 -1.83 4.66 5.29
N LEU A 39 -2.40 4.15 6.39
CA LEU A 39 -3.54 4.74 7.07
C LEU A 39 -3.11 5.66 8.22
N ASP A 40 -2.01 5.31 8.90
CA ASP A 40 -1.47 6.13 10.00
C ASP A 40 -0.44 7.17 9.54
N SER A 41 0.10 7.03 8.31
CA SER A 41 0.99 8.05 7.70
C SER A 41 0.20 9.20 7.09
N THR A 42 0.67 10.43 7.29
CA THR A 42 -0.04 11.64 6.85
C THR A 42 0.89 12.68 6.27
N SER A 43 0.36 13.59 5.46
CA SER A 43 1.08 14.79 5.00
C SER A 43 0.13 15.95 4.81
N ARG A 44 0.57 17.16 5.18
CA ARG A 44 -0.11 18.42 4.87
C ARG A 44 -0.15 18.71 3.37
N GLN A 45 0.75 18.12 2.58
CA GLN A 45 0.77 18.29 1.14
C GLN A 45 -0.27 17.43 0.42
N LEU A 46 -0.95 16.50 1.11
CA LEU A 46 -2.04 15.70 0.56
C LEU A 46 -3.33 16.53 0.44
N ASP A 47 -3.26 17.54 -0.43
CA ASP A 47 -4.31 18.51 -0.75
C ASP A 47 -4.37 18.71 -2.27
N ALA A 48 -5.56 18.59 -2.86
CA ALA A 48 -5.77 18.72 -4.30
C ALA A 48 -5.26 20.04 -4.89
N GLN A 49 -5.23 21.13 -4.10
CA GLN A 49 -4.70 22.43 -4.52
C GLN A 49 -3.16 22.43 -4.66
N ILE A 50 -2.48 21.51 -3.99
CA ILE A 50 -1.02 21.40 -3.99
C ILE A 50 -0.55 20.35 -5.01
N ILE A 51 -1.15 19.16 -4.99
CA ILE A 51 -0.69 18.00 -5.79
C ILE A 51 -1.57 17.69 -7.01
N GLY A 52 -2.67 18.43 -7.19
CA GLY A 52 -3.65 18.21 -8.23
C GLY A 52 -4.71 17.16 -7.87
N GLU A 53 -5.86 17.26 -8.52
CA GLU A 53 -7.03 16.40 -8.29
C GLU A 53 -6.76 14.92 -8.53
N GLU A 54 -5.99 14.58 -9.57
CA GLU A 54 -5.75 13.18 -9.91
C GLU A 54 -4.93 12.46 -8.84
N HIS A 55 -3.81 13.06 -8.40
CA HIS A 55 -2.98 12.47 -7.36
C HIS A 55 -3.75 12.40 -6.03
N TYR A 56 -4.46 13.47 -5.67
CA TYR A 56 -5.26 13.50 -4.45
C TYR A 56 -6.36 12.43 -4.46
N GLY A 57 -7.13 12.34 -5.55
CA GLY A 57 -8.21 11.36 -5.69
C GLY A 57 -7.69 9.92 -5.57
N VAL A 58 -6.65 9.57 -6.34
CA VAL A 58 -6.05 8.22 -6.29
C VAL A 58 -5.56 7.89 -4.88
N ALA A 59 -4.88 8.82 -4.21
CA ALA A 59 -4.40 8.58 -2.84
C ALA A 59 -5.55 8.38 -1.85
N ARG A 60 -6.62 9.19 -1.93
CA ARG A 60 -7.79 9.06 -1.06
C ARG A 60 -8.57 7.77 -1.30
N ASP A 61 -8.70 7.37 -2.56
CA ASP A 61 -9.40 6.14 -2.91
C ASP A 61 -8.61 4.90 -2.46
N VAL A 62 -7.28 4.91 -2.60
CA VAL A 62 -6.41 3.85 -2.03
C VAL A 62 -6.58 3.77 -0.51
N GLN A 63 -6.57 4.90 0.20
CA GLN A 63 -6.83 4.92 1.64
C GLN A 63 -8.22 4.36 1.97
N GLY A 64 -9.26 4.70 1.21
CA GLY A 64 -10.61 4.19 1.39
C GLY A 64 -10.70 2.67 1.24
N VAL A 65 -10.08 2.11 0.19
CA VAL A 65 -10.02 0.66 -0.05
C VAL A 65 -9.28 -0.06 1.08
N LEU A 66 -8.13 0.47 1.51
CA LEU A 66 -7.34 -0.13 2.60
C LEU A 66 -8.06 -0.04 3.95
N GLN A 67 -8.77 1.05 4.22
CA GLN A 67 -9.59 1.21 5.42
C GLN A 67 -10.75 0.20 5.44
N ARG A 68 -11.47 0.05 4.31
CA ARG A 68 -12.53 -0.95 4.18
C ARG A 68 -11.98 -2.37 4.35
N TYR A 69 -10.80 -2.65 3.80
CA TYR A 69 -10.14 -3.95 4.01
C TYR A 69 -9.83 -4.22 5.48
N LYS A 70 -9.34 -3.23 6.23
CA LYS A 70 -9.09 -3.34 7.67
C LYS A 70 -10.36 -3.68 8.45
N GLU A 71 -11.50 -3.08 8.11
CA GLU A 71 -12.80 -3.41 8.70
C GLU A 71 -13.26 -4.85 8.39
N LEU A 72 -12.97 -5.32 7.17
CA LEU A 72 -13.31 -6.68 6.74
C LEU A 72 -12.38 -7.74 7.34
N GLN A 73 -11.16 -7.40 7.76
CA GLN A 73 -10.20 -8.36 8.33
C GLN A 73 -10.74 -9.08 9.58
N ASP A 74 -11.43 -8.36 10.48
CA ASP A 74 -12.01 -8.96 11.68
C ASP A 74 -13.11 -9.98 11.32
N ILE A 75 -13.94 -9.65 10.32
CA ILE A 75 -14.98 -10.53 9.80
C ILE A 75 -14.33 -11.77 9.17
N ILE A 76 -13.31 -11.59 8.34
CA ILE A 76 -12.57 -12.69 7.69
C ILE A 76 -11.93 -13.61 8.73
N ALA A 77 -11.37 -13.04 9.81
CA ALA A 77 -10.72 -13.82 10.86
C ALA A 77 -11.70 -14.70 11.66
N ILE A 78 -12.97 -14.28 11.77
CA ILE A 78 -14.00 -14.99 12.54
C ILE A 78 -14.80 -15.95 11.65
N LEU A 79 -15.29 -15.47 10.50
CA LEU A 79 -16.25 -16.18 9.64
C LEU A 79 -15.59 -16.83 8.42
N GLY A 80 -14.41 -16.35 8.00
CA GLY A 80 -13.77 -16.77 6.76
C GLY A 80 -14.13 -15.90 5.56
N MET A 81 -13.38 -16.07 4.48
CA MET A 81 -13.50 -15.25 3.26
C MET A 81 -14.75 -15.57 2.43
N ASP A 82 -15.25 -16.81 2.53
CA ASP A 82 -16.39 -17.29 1.74
C ASP A 82 -17.71 -16.61 2.12
N GLU A 83 -17.82 -16.14 3.37
CA GLU A 83 -18.99 -15.47 3.95
C GLU A 83 -19.13 -14.00 3.53
N LEU A 84 -18.13 -13.45 2.83
CA LEU A 84 -18.20 -12.09 2.29
C LEU A 84 -19.07 -12.03 1.02
N SER A 85 -19.69 -10.87 0.81
CA SER A 85 -20.35 -10.54 -0.46
C SER A 85 -19.32 -10.53 -1.61
N ASP A 86 -19.76 -10.74 -2.85
CA ASP A 86 -18.86 -10.70 -4.01
C ASP A 86 -18.17 -9.34 -4.16
N GLU A 87 -18.86 -8.25 -3.78
CA GLU A 87 -18.31 -6.89 -3.74
C GLU A 87 -17.21 -6.76 -2.67
N ASP A 88 -17.46 -7.23 -1.44
CA ASP A 88 -16.44 -7.20 -0.38
C ASP A 88 -15.24 -8.09 -0.73
N LYS A 89 -15.46 -9.24 -1.40
CA LYS A 89 -14.37 -10.09 -1.91
C LYS A 89 -13.51 -9.35 -2.93
N GLN A 90 -14.13 -8.59 -3.84
CA GLN A 90 -13.40 -7.74 -4.79
C GLN A 90 -12.60 -6.65 -4.08
N VAL A 91 -13.18 -5.97 -3.09
CA VAL A 91 -12.49 -4.96 -2.28
C VAL A 91 -11.27 -5.58 -1.59
N VAL A 92 -11.41 -6.75 -0.98
CA VAL A 92 -10.28 -7.43 -0.33
C VAL A 92 -9.20 -7.81 -1.33
N GLY A 93 -9.57 -8.34 -2.51
CA GLY A 93 -8.62 -8.69 -3.55
C GLY A 93 -7.80 -7.47 -4.02
N ARG A 94 -8.48 -6.35 -4.30
CA ARG A 94 -7.81 -5.09 -4.68
C ARG A 94 -6.95 -4.54 -3.54
N ALA A 95 -7.44 -4.56 -2.31
CA ALA A 95 -6.69 -4.09 -1.15
C ALA A 95 -5.40 -4.89 -0.93
N ARG A 96 -5.45 -6.22 -1.04
CA ARG A 96 -4.26 -7.08 -0.93
C ARG A 96 -3.24 -6.78 -2.02
N ARG A 97 -3.68 -6.58 -3.27
CA ARG A 97 -2.80 -6.15 -4.38
C ARG A 97 -2.16 -4.80 -4.07
N MET A 98 -2.93 -3.80 -3.62
CA MET A 98 -2.41 -2.49 -3.25
C MET A 98 -1.39 -2.59 -2.10
N GLN A 99 -1.70 -3.36 -1.06
CA GLN A 99 -0.82 -3.55 0.08
C GLN A 99 0.52 -4.17 -0.35
N ARG A 100 0.49 -5.15 -1.26
CA ARG A 100 1.70 -5.73 -1.87
C ARG A 100 2.42 -4.72 -2.76
N PHE A 101 1.69 -3.95 -3.57
CA PHE A 101 2.24 -2.97 -4.51
C PHE A 101 2.90 -1.76 -3.82
N LEU A 102 2.57 -1.49 -2.55
CA LEU A 102 3.31 -0.54 -1.72
C LEU A 102 4.73 -1.01 -1.35
N SER A 103 5.05 -2.29 -1.56
CA SER A 103 6.43 -2.78 -1.40
C SER A 103 7.29 -2.46 -2.62
N GLN A 104 8.56 -2.12 -2.38
CA GLN A 104 9.50 -1.75 -3.42
C GLN A 104 10.92 -2.22 -3.07
N PRO A 105 11.65 -2.85 -3.99
CA PRO A 105 13.05 -3.19 -3.78
C PRO A 105 13.91 -1.92 -3.73
N PHE A 106 14.67 -1.76 -2.65
CA PHE A 106 15.57 -0.61 -2.46
C PHE A 106 16.96 -0.90 -2.98
N HIS A 107 17.57 0.08 -3.66
CA HIS A 107 18.97 0.02 -4.12
C HIS A 107 19.95 -0.30 -2.97
N VAL A 108 19.73 0.30 -1.79
CA VAL A 108 20.57 0.05 -0.61
C VAL A 108 20.37 -1.35 -0.02
N ALA A 109 19.24 -1.99 -0.32
CA ALA A 109 18.91 -3.33 0.17
C ALA A 109 19.28 -4.44 -0.83
N GLU A 110 19.79 -4.10 -2.01
CA GLU A 110 20.14 -5.05 -3.07
C GLU A 110 21.16 -6.10 -2.59
N VAL A 111 22.14 -5.68 -1.78
CA VAL A 111 23.17 -6.56 -1.20
C VAL A 111 22.56 -7.64 -0.28
N PHE A 112 21.42 -7.35 0.35
CA PHE A 112 20.75 -8.26 1.29
C PHE A 112 19.62 -9.07 0.64
N THR A 113 18.93 -8.49 -0.35
CA THR A 113 17.75 -9.07 -0.99
C THR A 113 18.07 -9.80 -2.30
N GLY A 114 19.24 -9.53 -2.90
CA GLY A 114 19.63 -10.04 -4.22
C GLY A 114 18.78 -9.51 -5.38
N SER A 115 17.83 -8.61 -5.10
CA SER A 115 16.93 -8.02 -6.09
C SER A 115 17.37 -6.59 -6.41
N PRO A 116 17.50 -6.22 -7.70
CA PRO A 116 17.96 -4.89 -8.06
C PRO A 116 16.98 -3.82 -7.58
N GLY A 117 17.53 -2.75 -7.03
CA GLY A 117 16.73 -1.60 -6.60
C GLY A 117 15.92 -1.00 -7.76
N LYS A 118 14.75 -0.46 -7.44
CA LYS A 118 13.88 0.21 -8.40
C LYS A 118 13.65 1.65 -8.00
N TYR A 119 13.61 2.53 -9.00
CA TYR A 119 13.12 3.89 -8.84
C TYR A 119 11.80 4.00 -9.61
N VAL A 120 10.75 4.47 -8.95
CA VAL A 120 9.41 4.61 -9.53
C VAL A 120 9.10 6.09 -9.63
N SER A 121 8.69 6.55 -10.82
CA SER A 121 8.32 7.95 -11.01
C SER A 121 6.94 8.22 -10.41
N LEU A 122 6.69 9.47 -9.98
CA LEU A 122 5.40 9.88 -9.44
C LEU A 122 4.23 9.55 -10.40
N LYS A 123 4.44 9.77 -11.70
CA LYS A 123 3.44 9.50 -12.73
C LYS A 123 3.10 8.01 -12.79
N ASP A 124 4.11 7.14 -12.73
CA ASP A 124 3.91 5.69 -12.79
C ASP A 124 3.26 5.16 -11.51
N THR A 125 3.58 5.74 -10.35
CA THR A 125 2.90 5.44 -9.09
C THR A 125 1.39 5.73 -9.19
N ILE A 126 1.03 6.94 -9.62
CA ILE A 126 -0.37 7.36 -9.74
C ILE A 126 -1.10 6.45 -10.75
N ALA A 127 -0.51 6.22 -11.93
CA ALA A 127 -1.11 5.37 -12.95
C ALA A 127 -1.29 3.91 -12.50
N GLY A 128 -0.29 3.36 -11.79
CA GLY A 128 -0.34 2.00 -11.27
C GLY A 128 -1.48 1.81 -10.26
N PHE A 129 -1.55 2.67 -9.23
CA PHE A 129 -2.61 2.60 -8.23
C PHE A 129 -4.00 2.89 -8.81
N LYS A 130 -4.11 3.83 -9.74
CA LYS A 130 -5.37 4.11 -10.46
C LYS A 130 -5.87 2.90 -11.23
N GLY A 131 -5.01 2.19 -11.95
CA GLY A 131 -5.42 0.99 -12.67
C GLY A 131 -5.84 -0.16 -11.73
N ILE A 132 -5.23 -0.29 -10.54
CA ILE A 132 -5.68 -1.25 -9.52
C ILE A 132 -7.05 -0.85 -8.97
N LEU A 133 -7.28 0.44 -8.68
CA LEU A 133 -8.56 0.97 -8.23
C LEU A 133 -9.69 0.70 -9.23
N GLU A 134 -9.42 0.93 -10.52
CA GLU A 134 -10.36 0.74 -11.62
C GLU A 134 -10.57 -0.75 -11.98
N GLY A 135 -9.84 -1.67 -11.36
CA GLY A 135 -9.98 -3.12 -11.58
C GLY A 135 -9.32 -3.63 -12.86
N GLN A 136 -8.46 -2.84 -13.51
CA GLN A 136 -7.78 -3.23 -14.75
C GLN A 136 -6.86 -4.45 -14.58
N TYR A 137 -6.45 -4.72 -13.34
CA TYR A 137 -5.53 -5.80 -13.00
C TYR A 137 -6.18 -6.87 -12.11
N ASP A 138 -7.51 -6.98 -12.18
CA ASP A 138 -8.25 -7.86 -11.29
C ASP A 138 -8.04 -9.36 -11.56
N ASP A 139 -7.48 -9.70 -12.71
CA ASP A 139 -7.12 -11.08 -13.06
C ASP A 139 -5.69 -11.46 -12.65
N LEU A 140 -4.86 -10.49 -12.25
CA LEU A 140 -3.46 -10.75 -11.91
C LEU A 140 -3.34 -11.33 -10.48
N PRO A 141 -2.46 -12.32 -10.25
CA PRO A 141 -2.24 -12.87 -8.92
C PRO A 141 -1.63 -11.82 -7.98
N GLU A 142 -2.02 -11.83 -6.69
CA GLU A 142 -1.53 -10.87 -5.68
C GLU A 142 0.00 -10.82 -5.61
N GLN A 143 0.65 -11.98 -5.79
CA GLN A 143 2.11 -12.12 -5.72
C GLN A 143 2.85 -11.38 -6.85
N ALA A 144 2.16 -11.06 -7.96
CA ALA A 144 2.73 -10.26 -9.04
C ALA A 144 3.03 -8.81 -8.59
N PHE A 145 2.30 -8.30 -7.61
CA PHE A 145 2.46 -6.94 -7.08
C PHE A 145 3.52 -6.84 -5.97
N TYR A 146 4.10 -7.97 -5.55
CA TYR A 146 5.08 -7.99 -4.47
C TYR A 146 6.49 -7.63 -4.97
N MET A 147 7.16 -6.68 -4.32
CA MET A 147 8.55 -6.29 -4.57
C MET A 147 8.82 -6.00 -6.06
N VAL A 148 8.01 -5.12 -6.64
CA VAL A 148 8.12 -4.63 -8.02
C VAL A 148 8.24 -3.11 -8.03
N GLY A 149 8.72 -2.54 -9.14
CA GLY A 149 8.76 -1.09 -9.33
C GLY A 149 7.44 -0.53 -9.86
N SER A 150 7.28 -0.54 -11.18
CA SER A 150 6.07 -0.05 -11.85
C SER A 150 5.03 -1.13 -12.05
N ILE A 151 3.86 -0.73 -12.52
CA ILE A 151 2.77 -1.66 -12.84
C ILE A 151 3.13 -2.61 -13.99
N ASP A 152 3.95 -2.16 -14.94
CA ASP A 152 4.44 -3.00 -16.05
C ASP A 152 5.26 -4.18 -15.51
N GLU A 153 6.09 -3.95 -14.49
CA GLU A 153 6.85 -5.02 -13.85
C GLU A 153 5.92 -6.03 -13.15
N ALA A 154 4.80 -5.58 -12.57
CA ALA A 154 3.79 -6.47 -12.02
C ALA A 154 3.15 -7.34 -13.11
N ILE A 155 2.80 -6.75 -14.26
CA ILE A 155 2.23 -7.45 -15.41
C ILE A 155 3.22 -8.50 -15.95
N GLU A 156 4.50 -8.13 -16.13
CA GLU A 156 5.53 -9.06 -16.58
C GLU A 156 5.74 -10.20 -15.58
N LYS A 157 5.77 -9.88 -14.27
CA LYS A 157 5.91 -10.88 -13.22
C LYS A 157 4.73 -11.84 -13.19
N ALA A 158 3.50 -11.37 -13.41
CA ALA A 158 2.32 -12.23 -13.48
C ALA A 158 2.43 -13.33 -14.53
N LYS A 159 3.06 -13.04 -15.69
CA LYS A 159 3.29 -14.03 -16.75
C LYS A 159 4.20 -15.18 -16.32
N THR A 160 5.07 -14.96 -15.34
CA THR A 160 5.98 -16.00 -14.81
C THR A 160 5.37 -16.84 -13.69
N LEU A 161 4.25 -16.38 -13.13
CA LEU A 161 3.51 -17.04 -12.05
C LEU A 161 2.32 -17.86 -12.55
N SER A 162 2.03 -17.75 -13.86
CA SER A 162 0.92 -18.43 -14.55
C SER A 162 1.32 -19.77 -15.12
#